data_AF-A0A924Q6L9-F1
#
_entry.id   AF-A0A924Q6L9-F1
#
_cell.length_a   1.000
_cell.length_b   1.000
_cell.length_c   1.000
_cell.angle_alpha   90.00
_cell.angle_beta   90.00
_cell.angle_gamma   90.00
#
_symmetry.space_group_name_H-M   'P 1'
#
loop_
_entity.id
_entity.type
_entity.pdbx_description
1 polymer ?
#
loop_
_entity_poly.entity_id
_entity_poly.type
_entity_poly.pdbx_seq_one_letter_code
_entity_poly.pdbx_strand_id
1 'polypeptide(L)'
;MNMLSRVASHLYWMSRYLERAENMARILDVTQSLAMLDRAADSGGAMTPIVITEAQAAFAETHLPATYVNVIAFLAWDKKHPSSIRNCFESTRENARAVRGSITSEMWENINDTWLAMQDKILSIDPMMTGSDFFDWVKERSHLFRGVTFATARRDQPYHFTRLGT
;
A
#
# COMPACT_ATOMS: atom_id res chain seq x y z
N MET A 1 -24.13 4.83 21.58
CA MET A 1 -23.24 5.98 21.28
C MET A 1 -23.15 6.07 19.76
N ASN A 2 -23.52 7.19 19.15
CA ASN A 2 -23.55 7.33 17.69
C ASN A 2 -22.16 7.74 17.16
N MET A 3 -21.60 6.96 16.23
CA MET A 3 -20.37 7.32 15.53
C MET A 3 -20.60 8.43 14.51
N LEU A 4 -19.71 9.42 14.48
CA LEU A 4 -19.72 10.46 13.46
C LEU A 4 -19.32 9.90 12.09
N SER A 5 -20.01 10.29 11.02
CA SER A 5 -19.73 9.86 9.64
C SER A 5 -18.25 10.03 9.25
N ARG A 6 -17.61 11.11 9.70
CA ARG A 6 -16.18 11.36 9.47
C ARG A 6 -15.27 10.31 10.12
N VAL A 7 -15.59 9.84 11.32
CA VAL A 7 -14.82 8.78 12.01
C VAL A 7 -14.96 7.46 11.25
N ALA A 8 -16.18 7.11 10.85
CA ALA A 8 -16.46 5.93 10.03
C ALA A 8 -15.66 5.96 8.71
N SER A 9 -15.68 7.10 8.01
CA SER A 9 -14.94 7.32 6.76
C SER A 9 -13.43 7.12 6.94
N HIS A 10 -12.83 7.71 7.99
CA HIS A 10 -11.41 7.52 8.27
C HIS A 10 -11.04 6.07 8.57
N LEU A 11 -11.85 5.34 9.35
CA LEU A 11 -11.61 3.93 9.65
C LEU A 11 -11.68 3.03 8.41
N TYR A 12 -12.67 3.28 7.55
CA TYR A 12 -12.82 2.61 6.26
C TYR A 12 -11.63 2.88 5.34
N TRP A 13 -11.25 4.15 5.18
CA TRP A 13 -10.16 4.49 4.27
C TRP A 13 -8.79 4.08 4.81
N MET A 14 -8.56 4.15 6.12
CA MET A 14 -7.33 3.66 6.76
C MET A 14 -7.02 2.23 6.35
N SER A 15 -8.01 1.34 6.50
CA SER A 15 -7.91 -0.08 6.16
C SER A 15 -7.84 -0.30 4.65
N ARG A 16 -8.66 0.42 3.87
CA ARG A 16 -8.66 0.31 2.40
C ARG A 16 -7.35 0.70 1.76
N TYR A 17 -6.69 1.75 2.25
CA TYR A 17 -5.36 2.12 1.76
C TYR A 17 -4.31 1.06 2.08
N LEU A 18 -4.39 0.43 3.26
CA LEU A 18 -3.46 -0.63 3.62
C LEU A 18 -3.66 -1.89 2.78
N GLU A 19 -4.92 -2.26 2.53
CA GLU A 19 -5.27 -3.35 1.61
C GLU A 19 -4.77 -3.05 0.18
N ARG A 20 -4.92 -1.81 -0.29
CA ARG A 20 -4.42 -1.38 -1.59
C ARG A 20 -2.90 -1.48 -1.70
N ALA A 21 -2.16 -1.09 -0.66
CA ALA A 21 -0.71 -1.25 -0.61
C ALA A 21 -0.31 -2.73 -0.73
N GLU A 22 -0.99 -3.62 0.00
CA GLU A 22 -0.76 -5.06 -0.09
C GLU A 22 -1.04 -5.62 -1.49
N ASN A 23 -2.19 -5.27 -2.07
CA ASN A 23 -2.58 -5.74 -3.40
C ASN A 23 -1.61 -5.23 -4.48
N MET A 24 -1.16 -3.98 -4.37
CA MET A 24 -0.14 -3.41 -5.26
C MET A 24 1.18 -4.18 -5.16
N ALA A 25 1.64 -4.47 -3.94
CA ALA A 25 2.85 -5.27 -3.72
C ALA A 25 2.72 -6.67 -4.34
N ARG A 26 1.57 -7.35 -4.18
CA ARG A 26 1.31 -8.65 -4.80
C ARG A 26 1.37 -8.60 -6.34
N ILE A 27 0.76 -7.58 -6.94
CA ILE A 27 0.77 -7.41 -8.40
C ILE A 27 2.21 -7.20 -8.89
N LEU A 28 2.96 -6.29 -8.27
CA LEU A 28 4.34 -6.00 -8.66
C LEU A 28 5.26 -7.21 -8.49
N ASP A 29 5.14 -7.93 -7.38
CA ASP A 29 5.96 -9.12 -7.08
C ASP A 29 5.74 -10.26 -8.07
N VAL A 30 4.48 -10.57 -8.39
CA VAL A 30 4.13 -11.62 -9.36
C VAL A 30 4.58 -11.24 -10.77
N THR A 31 4.30 -9.99 -11.19
CA THR A 31 4.66 -9.55 -12.54
C THR A 31 6.16 -9.39 -12.74
N GLN A 32 6.91 -8.99 -11.70
CA GLN A 32 8.37 -9.00 -11.71
C GLN A 32 8.91 -10.43 -11.81
N SER A 33 8.35 -11.37 -11.03
CA SER A 33 8.75 -12.78 -11.07
C SER A 33 8.53 -13.41 -12.45
N LEU A 34 7.38 -13.15 -13.08
CA LEU A 34 7.09 -13.62 -14.44
C LEU A 34 8.06 -13.03 -15.48
N ALA A 35 8.43 -11.76 -15.33
CA ALA A 35 9.41 -11.10 -16.19
C ALA A 35 10.78 -11.77 -16.18
N MET A 36 11.21 -12.24 -15.01
CA MET A 36 12.51 -12.91 -14.85
C MET A 36 12.54 -14.30 -15.49
N LEU A 37 11.39 -14.96 -15.57
CA LEU A 37 11.24 -16.29 -16.19
C LEU A 37 11.19 -16.20 -17.72
N ASP A 38 10.53 -15.17 -18.26
CA ASP A 38 10.37 -15.00 -19.70
C ASP A 38 11.52 -14.18 -20.30
N ARG A 39 12.64 -14.86 -20.61
CA ARG A 39 13.82 -14.25 -21.27
C ARG A 39 13.55 -13.72 -22.68
N ALA A 40 12.38 -14.04 -23.26
CA ALA A 40 11.97 -13.63 -24.60
C ALA A 40 10.88 -12.55 -24.59
N ALA A 41 10.38 -12.14 -23.41
CA ALA A 41 9.33 -11.14 -23.31
C ALA A 41 9.81 -9.79 -23.83
N ASP A 42 9.34 -9.50 -25.04
CA ASP A 42 9.26 -8.18 -25.61
C ASP A 42 8.67 -7.19 -24.59
N SER A 43 9.00 -5.91 -24.76
CA SER A 43 8.68 -4.76 -23.89
C SER A 43 7.25 -4.67 -23.28
N GLY A 44 6.28 -5.48 -23.72
CA GLY A 44 4.91 -5.51 -23.21
C GLY A 44 4.74 -6.02 -21.77
N GLY A 45 5.63 -6.88 -21.26
CA GLY A 45 5.51 -7.45 -19.91
C GLY A 45 5.49 -6.38 -18.80
N ALA A 46 6.31 -5.35 -18.96
CA ALA A 46 6.43 -4.25 -17.99
C ALA A 46 5.15 -3.43 -17.84
N MET A 47 4.29 -3.36 -18.87
CA MET A 47 3.01 -2.65 -18.79
C MET A 47 1.92 -3.43 -18.06
N THR A 48 2.11 -4.73 -17.81
CA THR A 48 1.10 -5.59 -17.16
C THR A 48 0.58 -5.04 -15.84
N PRO A 49 1.45 -4.59 -14.88
CA PRO A 49 0.99 -3.99 -13.63
C PRO A 49 0.15 -2.74 -13.87
N ILE A 50 0.61 -1.86 -14.77
CA ILE A 50 -0.08 -0.62 -15.12
C ILE A 50 -1.49 -0.91 -15.63
N VAL A 51 -1.64 -1.94 -16.49
CA VAL A 51 -2.92 -2.34 -17.04
C VAL A 51 -3.85 -2.92 -15.97
N ILE A 52 -3.35 -3.82 -15.12
CA ILE A 52 -4.12 -4.43 -14.02
C ILE A 52 -4.62 -3.35 -13.04
N THR A 53 -3.81 -2.32 -12.79
CA THR A 53 -4.16 -1.24 -11.86
C THR A 53 -4.92 -0.09 -12.51
N GLU A 54 -5.27 -0.21 -13.80
CA GLU A 54 -5.94 0.84 -14.58
C GLU A 54 -5.21 2.20 -14.53
N ALA A 55 -3.88 2.17 -14.49
CA ALA A 55 -3.05 3.36 -14.28
C ALA A 55 -2.42 3.89 -15.58
N GLN A 56 -2.89 3.47 -16.75
CA GLN A 56 -2.30 3.79 -18.07
C GLN A 56 -2.23 5.31 -18.30
N ALA A 57 -3.32 6.03 -18.05
CA ALA A 57 -3.37 7.48 -18.24
C ALA A 57 -2.39 8.20 -17.31
N ALA A 58 -2.41 7.86 -16.01
CA ALA A 58 -1.53 8.46 -15.01
C ALA A 58 -0.05 8.12 -15.26
N PHE A 59 0.25 6.91 -15.75
CA PHE A 59 1.62 6.54 -16.13
C PHE A 59 2.09 7.28 -17.39
N ALA A 60 1.22 7.43 -18.39
CA ALA A 60 1.54 8.17 -19.61
C ALA A 60 1.92 9.64 -19.33
N GLU A 61 1.30 10.27 -18.33
CA GLU A 61 1.64 11.63 -17.87
C GLU A 61 3.06 11.76 -17.32
N THR A 62 3.70 10.65 -16.92
CA THR A 62 5.11 10.68 -16.47
C THR A 62 6.10 10.84 -17.63
N HIS A 63 5.66 10.54 -18.86
CA HIS A 63 6.50 10.46 -20.07
C HIS A 63 7.70 9.50 -19.96
N LEU A 64 7.70 8.61 -18.97
CA LEU A 64 8.74 7.61 -18.79
C LEU A 64 8.53 6.43 -19.73
N PRO A 65 9.61 5.80 -20.23
CA PRO A 65 9.48 4.55 -20.96
C PRO A 65 8.95 3.45 -20.02
N ALA A 66 8.11 2.56 -20.56
CA ALA A 66 7.52 1.45 -19.84
C ALA A 66 8.53 0.33 -19.55
N THR A 67 9.53 0.63 -18.73
CA THR A 67 10.47 -0.36 -18.19
C THR A 67 9.98 -0.84 -16.84
N TYR A 68 10.33 -2.06 -16.43
CA TYR A 68 9.96 -2.58 -15.11
C TYR A 68 10.39 -1.66 -13.98
N VAL A 69 11.58 -1.05 -14.10
CA VAL A 69 12.08 -0.11 -13.11
C VAL A 69 11.19 1.12 -13.01
N ASN A 70 10.81 1.73 -14.13
CA ASN A 70 9.94 2.91 -14.11
C ASN A 70 8.53 2.58 -13.62
N VAL A 71 8.01 1.40 -13.97
CA VAL A 71 6.69 0.93 -13.51
C VAL A 71 6.69 0.67 -12.00
N ILE A 72 7.73 0.04 -11.46
CA ILE A 72 7.89 -0.14 -10.02
C ILE A 72 8.08 1.22 -9.33
N ALA A 73 8.91 2.11 -9.86
CA ALA A 73 9.09 3.46 -9.33
C ALA A 73 7.75 4.21 -9.24
N PHE A 74 6.93 4.11 -10.27
CA PHE A 74 5.61 4.73 -10.32
C PHE A 74 4.61 4.11 -9.34
N LEU A 75 4.46 2.78 -9.34
CA LEU A 75 3.44 2.10 -8.55
C LEU A 75 3.84 1.88 -7.08
N ALA A 76 5.12 1.85 -6.73
CA ALA A 76 5.56 1.69 -5.35
C ALA A 76 5.92 3.02 -4.67
N TRP A 77 6.56 3.95 -5.38
CA TRP A 77 7.28 5.06 -4.75
C TRP A 77 6.77 6.46 -5.12
N ASP A 78 6.11 6.63 -6.26
CA ASP A 78 5.71 7.96 -6.74
C ASP A 78 4.75 8.65 -5.77
N LYS A 79 5.16 9.85 -5.33
CA LYS A 79 4.38 10.71 -4.43
C LYS A 79 3.18 11.35 -5.12
N LYS A 80 3.18 11.44 -6.46
CA LYS A 80 2.09 12.00 -7.23
C LYS A 80 1.01 10.98 -7.54
N HIS A 81 1.36 9.69 -7.60
CA HIS A 81 0.39 8.63 -7.84
C HIS A 81 -0.36 8.25 -6.55
N PRO A 82 -1.66 8.55 -6.39
CA PRO A 82 -2.36 8.37 -5.11
C PRO A 82 -2.45 6.92 -4.64
N SER A 83 -2.39 5.96 -5.58
CA SER A 83 -2.45 4.53 -5.30
C SER A 83 -1.07 3.89 -5.15
N SER A 84 0.02 4.67 -5.15
CA SER A 84 1.34 4.09 -4.90
C SER A 84 1.42 3.51 -3.48
N ILE A 85 2.26 2.48 -3.29
CA ILE A 85 2.45 1.87 -1.96
C ILE A 85 2.82 2.94 -0.92
N ARG A 86 3.74 3.83 -1.28
CA ARG A 86 4.12 4.99 -0.46
C ARG A 86 2.92 5.83 -0.06
N ASN A 87 2.12 6.30 -1.01
CA ASN A 87 0.98 7.16 -0.73
C ASN A 87 -0.13 6.45 0.03
N CYS A 88 -0.29 5.15 -0.19
CA CYS A 88 -1.22 4.33 0.59
C CYS A 88 -0.80 4.29 2.06
N PHE A 89 0.47 4.04 2.38
CA PHE A 89 0.95 4.08 3.77
C PHE A 89 0.86 5.46 4.41
N GLU A 90 1.18 6.52 3.67
CA GLU A 90 1.00 7.91 4.13
C GLU A 90 -0.47 8.17 4.47
N SER A 91 -1.38 7.79 3.57
CA SER A 91 -2.83 7.96 3.75
C SER A 91 -3.37 7.11 4.90
N THR A 92 -2.91 5.87 5.07
CA THR A 92 -3.29 5.01 6.20
C THR A 92 -2.90 5.69 7.52
N ARG A 93 -1.68 6.22 7.63
CA ARG A 93 -1.22 6.92 8.84
C ARG A 93 -2.03 8.18 9.12
N GLU A 94 -2.32 9.00 8.11
CA GLU A 94 -3.09 10.23 8.31
C GLU A 94 -4.53 9.93 8.74
N ASN A 95 -5.16 8.90 8.16
CA ASN A 95 -6.48 8.45 8.63
C ASN A 95 -6.41 7.93 10.07
N ALA A 96 -5.45 7.09 10.40
CA ALA A 96 -5.24 6.58 11.77
C ALA A 96 -5.04 7.72 12.78
N ARG A 97 -4.28 8.75 12.41
CA ARG A 97 -4.02 9.93 13.23
C ARG A 97 -5.31 10.68 13.53
N ALA A 98 -6.17 10.84 12.53
CA ALA A 98 -7.46 11.52 12.66
C ALA A 98 -8.46 10.79 13.56
N VAL A 99 -8.34 9.46 13.70
CA VAL A 99 -9.19 8.62 14.54
C VAL A 99 -8.44 7.92 15.68
N ARG A 100 -7.33 8.50 16.15
CA ARG A 100 -6.51 7.91 17.22
C ARG A 100 -7.32 7.56 18.48
N GLY A 101 -8.35 8.35 18.80
CA GLY A 101 -9.26 8.07 19.93
C GLY A 101 -10.30 6.98 19.67
N SER A 102 -10.34 6.38 18.48
CA SER A 102 -11.28 5.32 18.08
C SER A 102 -10.60 4.00 17.68
N ILE A 103 -9.26 3.94 17.73
CA ILE A 103 -8.46 2.73 17.50
C ILE A 103 -7.64 2.43 18.77
N THR A 104 -7.11 1.22 18.88
CA THR A 104 -6.24 0.86 20.00
C THR A 104 -4.85 1.49 19.85
N SER A 105 -4.11 1.60 20.96
CA SER A 105 -2.73 2.10 20.93
C SER A 105 -1.84 1.22 20.05
N GLU A 106 -2.06 -0.10 20.11
CA GLU A 106 -1.33 -1.09 19.33
C GLU A 106 -1.58 -0.94 17.83
N MET A 107 -2.82 -0.65 17.42
CA MET A 107 -3.13 -0.35 16.02
C MET A 107 -2.41 0.91 15.55
N TRP A 108 -2.42 1.97 16.36
CA TRP A 108 -1.73 3.23 16.05
C TRP A 108 -0.21 3.04 15.93
N GLU A 109 0.41 2.40 16.92
CA GLU A 109 1.85 2.12 16.94
C GLU A 109 2.25 1.29 15.74
N ASN A 110 1.51 0.22 15.42
CA ASN A 110 1.77 -0.60 14.24
C ASN A 110 1.76 0.21 12.92
N ILE A 111 0.77 1.07 12.72
CA ILE A 111 0.69 1.92 11.53
C ILE A 111 1.84 2.94 11.51
N ASN A 112 2.12 3.57 12.65
CA ASN A 112 3.17 4.59 12.74
C ASN A 112 4.55 3.98 12.50
N ASP A 113 4.85 2.82 13.06
CA ASP A 113 6.10 2.09 12.85
C ASP A 113 6.26 1.65 11.39
N THR A 114 5.15 1.24 10.75
CA THR A 114 5.14 0.92 9.32
C THR A 114 5.56 2.13 8.49
N TRP A 115 5.02 3.30 8.80
CA TRP A 115 5.35 4.53 8.11
C TRP A 115 6.80 4.97 8.33
N LEU A 116 7.29 4.92 9.57
CA LEU A 116 8.69 5.28 9.87
C LEU A 116 9.67 4.34 9.16
N ALA A 117 9.42 3.03 9.22
CA ALA A 117 10.22 2.05 8.48
C ALA A 117 10.14 2.25 6.95
N MET A 118 9.00 2.68 6.42
CA MET A 118 8.88 3.07 5.01
C MET A 118 9.76 4.29 4.69
N GLN A 119 9.80 5.30 5.57
CA GLN A 119 10.66 6.47 5.37
C GLN A 119 12.14 6.09 5.35
N ASP A 120 12.58 5.20 6.23
CA ASP A 120 13.95 4.69 6.24
C ASP A 120 14.28 3.93 4.94
N LYS A 121 13.32 3.14 4.44
CA LYS A 121 13.44 2.45 3.14
C LYS A 121 13.55 3.41 1.96
N ILE A 122 12.79 4.51 1.95
CA ILE A 122 12.90 5.55 0.91
C ILE A 122 14.32 6.15 0.87
N LEU A 123 14.99 6.26 2.02
CA LEU A 123 16.33 6.83 2.11
C LEU A 123 17.44 5.82 1.76
N SER A 124 17.16 4.51 1.87
CA SER A 124 18.17 3.45 1.77
C SER A 124 18.04 2.56 0.54
N ILE A 125 16.84 2.46 -0.04
CA ILE A 125 16.57 1.65 -1.23
C ILE A 125 16.69 2.56 -2.44
N ASP A 126 17.56 2.18 -3.38
CA ASP A 126 17.45 2.67 -4.75
C ASP A 126 16.12 2.13 -5.31
N PRO A 127 15.15 2.98 -5.70
CA PRO A 127 13.89 2.54 -6.29
C PRO A 127 14.10 1.58 -7.47
N MET A 128 15.23 1.69 -8.18
CA MET A 128 15.62 0.81 -9.28
C MET A 128 16.02 -0.61 -8.84
N MET A 129 16.36 -0.80 -7.57
CA MET A 129 16.72 -2.07 -6.94
C MET A 129 15.59 -2.64 -6.07
N THR A 130 14.37 -2.10 -6.19
CA THR A 130 13.20 -2.62 -5.49
C THR A 130 12.90 -4.05 -5.97
N GLY A 131 12.99 -5.01 -5.05
CA GLY A 131 12.77 -6.42 -5.33
C GLY A 131 11.71 -7.05 -4.40
N SER A 132 11.58 -8.37 -4.51
CA SER A 132 10.60 -9.18 -3.78
C SER A 132 10.64 -8.94 -2.27
N ASP A 133 11.82 -8.78 -1.65
CA ASP A 133 11.96 -8.48 -0.20
C ASP A 133 11.17 -7.23 0.25
N PHE A 134 11.10 -6.19 -0.60
CA PHE A 134 10.30 -5.01 -0.29
C PHE A 134 8.81 -5.31 -0.36
N PHE A 135 8.38 -6.06 -1.37
CA PHE A 135 6.98 -6.44 -1.53
C PHE A 135 6.52 -7.42 -0.44
N ASP A 136 7.36 -8.37 -0.05
CA ASP A 136 7.17 -9.23 1.12
C ASP A 136 7.00 -8.42 2.38
N TRP A 137 7.89 -7.46 2.63
CA TRP A 137 7.76 -6.57 3.77
C TRP A 137 6.42 -5.80 3.75
N VAL A 138 5.98 -5.27 2.60
CA VAL A 138 4.66 -4.59 2.49
C VAL A 138 3.51 -5.54 2.85
N LYS A 139 3.54 -6.78 2.34
CA LYS A 139 2.54 -7.82 2.66
C LYS A 139 2.53 -8.15 4.16
N GLU A 140 3.71 -8.30 4.77
CA GLU A 140 3.88 -8.56 6.20
C GLU A 140 3.33 -7.41 7.06
N ARG A 141 3.57 -6.15 6.70
CA ARG A 141 3.01 -4.99 7.44
C ARG A 141 1.48 -5.01 7.44
N SER A 142 0.87 -5.32 6.31
CA SER A 142 -0.59 -5.46 6.21
C SER A 142 -1.13 -6.64 7.02
N HIS A 143 -0.44 -7.78 7.02
CA HIS A 143 -0.79 -8.94 7.85
C HIS A 143 -0.68 -8.63 9.35
N LEU A 144 0.39 -7.95 9.76
CA LEU A 144 0.59 -7.54 11.14
C LEU A 144 -0.53 -6.60 11.60
N PHE A 145 -0.90 -5.60 10.80
CA PHE A 145 -2.02 -4.72 11.12
C PHE A 145 -3.34 -5.47 11.29
N ARG A 146 -3.66 -6.39 10.36
CA ARG A 146 -4.87 -7.24 10.47
C ARG A 146 -4.85 -8.07 11.75
N GLY A 147 -3.70 -8.64 12.10
CA GLY A 147 -3.51 -9.41 13.34
C GLY A 147 -3.71 -8.56 14.60
N VAL A 148 -3.06 -7.39 14.67
CA VAL A 148 -3.21 -6.43 15.79
C VAL A 148 -4.66 -5.96 15.93
N THR A 149 -5.32 -5.64 14.82
CA THR A 149 -6.72 -5.23 14.80
C THR A 149 -7.62 -6.36 15.31
N PHE A 150 -7.40 -7.59 14.86
CA PHE A 150 -8.18 -8.74 15.31
C PHE A 150 -8.02 -9.01 16.81
N ALA A 151 -6.80 -8.86 17.33
CA ALA A 151 -6.42 -9.20 18.70
C ALA A 151 -6.84 -8.14 19.73
N THR A 152 -6.77 -6.86 19.39
CA THR A 152 -6.89 -5.77 20.39
C THR A 152 -8.18 -4.97 20.25
N ALA A 153 -8.77 -4.86 19.06
CA ALA A 153 -9.93 -4.00 18.85
C ALA A 153 -11.20 -4.59 19.47
N ARG A 154 -11.97 -3.73 20.15
CA ARG A 154 -13.33 -4.05 20.63
C ARG A 154 -14.23 -4.35 19.43
N ARG A 155 -15.10 -5.36 19.55
CA ARG A 155 -16.02 -5.77 18.48
C ARG A 155 -17.28 -4.90 18.42
N ASP A 156 -17.08 -3.65 18.05
CA ASP A 156 -18.11 -2.63 17.92
C ASP A 156 -17.96 -1.83 16.61
N GLN A 157 -18.60 -0.65 16.53
CA GLN A 157 -18.67 0.14 15.29
C GLN A 157 -17.28 0.43 14.69
N PRO A 158 -16.25 0.90 15.43
CA PRO A 158 -14.91 1.09 14.88
C PRO A 158 -14.32 -0.14 14.19
N TYR A 159 -14.47 -1.30 14.83
CA TYR A 159 -14.01 -2.56 14.25
C TYR A 159 -14.73 -2.91 12.97
N HIS A 160 -16.06 -2.76 12.93
CA HIS A 160 -16.84 -3.06 11.73
C HIS A 160 -16.49 -2.13 10.55
N PHE A 161 -16.32 -0.83 10.79
CA PHE A 161 -15.88 0.09 9.72
C PHE A 161 -14.45 -0.17 9.26
N THR A 162 -13.55 -0.54 10.17
CA THR A 162 -12.19 -0.97 9.80
C THR A 162 -12.23 -2.25 8.95
N ARG A 163 -13.15 -3.18 9.23
CA ARG A 163 -13.29 -4.41 8.44
C ARG A 163 -13.97 -4.22 7.09
N LEU A 164 -14.84 -3.22 6.94
CA LEU A 164 -15.46 -2.92 5.66
C LEU A 164 -14.45 -2.44 4.60
N GLY A 165 -13.32 -1.88 5.04
CA GLY A 165 -12.24 -1.47 4.16
C GLY A 165 -11.25 -2.57 3.80
N THR A 166 -11.51 -3.84 4.14
CA THR A 166 -10.65 -5.00 3.83
C THR A 166 -11.43 -6.16 3.26
#